data_AF-A0A3C0IZX7-F1
#
_entry.id   AF-A0A3C0IZX7-F1
#
_cell.length_a   1.000
_cell.length_b   1.000
_cell.length_c   1.000
_cell.angle_alpha   90.00
_cell.angle_beta   90.00
_cell.angle_gamma   90.00
#
_symmetry.space_group_name_H-M   'P 1'
#
loop_
_entity.id
_entity.type
_entity.pdbx_description
1 polymer ?
#
loop_
_entity_poly.entity_id
_entity_poly.type
_entity_poly.pdbx_seq_one_letter_code
_entity_poly.pdbx_strand_id
1 'polypeptide(L)'
;NTSGNEWSIFVDSDDRLYIDGVRELTVGASDIYVAENETVVPVNMGTAINSAADEREFSITDRFVFVSANKREGGAGGYDLWYIVLIPAE
;
A
#
# COMPACT_ATOMS: atom_id res chain seq x y z
N ASN A 1 10.34 11.86 1.56
CA ASN A 1 9.51 12.69 2.44
C ASN A 1 8.60 13.57 1.63
N THR A 2 7.33 13.61 2.01
CA THR A 2 6.33 14.54 1.48
C THR A 2 5.95 15.54 2.57
N SER A 3 5.03 16.45 2.27
CA SER A 3 4.40 17.31 3.28
C SER A 3 3.24 16.63 4.01
N GLY A 4 2.84 15.43 3.58
CA GLY A 4 1.77 14.64 4.19
C GLY A 4 2.30 13.72 5.29
N ASN A 5 1.37 13.00 5.94
CA ASN A 5 1.74 11.98 6.91
C ASN A 5 2.13 10.69 6.19
N GLU A 6 3.35 10.22 6.43
CA GLU A 6 3.72 8.82 6.23
C GLU A 6 3.72 8.10 7.58
N TRP A 7 3.18 6.88 7.63
CA TRP A 7 2.99 6.17 8.88
C TRP A 7 3.83 4.90 8.96
N SER A 8 3.64 4.00 8.01
CA SER A 8 4.18 2.65 8.00
C SER A 8 5.16 2.46 6.85
N ILE A 9 6.13 1.58 7.07
CA ILE A 9 7.09 1.13 6.06
C ILE A 9 7.18 -0.40 6.08
N PHE A 10 7.44 -0.98 4.92
CA PHE A 10 7.75 -2.41 4.77
C PHE A 10 8.86 -2.58 3.74
N VAL A 11 9.77 -3.53 3.96
CA VAL A 11 10.81 -3.91 3.00
C VAL A 11 10.65 -5.39 2.70
N ASP A 12 10.54 -5.74 1.43
CA ASP A 12 10.40 -7.14 1.01
C ASP A 12 11.76 -7.84 0.83
N SER A 13 11.74 -9.10 0.40
CA SER A 13 12.96 -9.89 0.17
C SER A 13 13.81 -9.43 -1.03
N ASP A 14 13.26 -8.55 -1.86
CA ASP A 14 13.95 -7.96 -3.03
C ASP A 14 14.46 -6.54 -2.71
N ASP A 15 14.51 -6.16 -1.44
CA ASP A 15 14.89 -4.83 -0.93
C ASP A 15 13.99 -3.67 -1.43
N ARG A 16 12.78 -3.97 -1.90
CA ARG A 16 11.81 -2.94 -2.30
C ARG A 16 11.17 -2.32 -1.07
N LEU A 17 11.15 -0.98 -1.03
CA LEU A 17 10.58 -0.20 0.06
C LEU A 17 9.13 0.18 -0.25
N TYR A 18 8.22 -0.23 0.62
CA TYR A 18 6.82 0.14 0.58
C TYR A 18 6.54 1.17 1.67
N ILE A 19 5.77 2.19 1.32
CA ILE A 19 5.43 3.30 2.22
C ILE A 19 4.01 3.78 1.92
N ASP A 20 3.21 3.96 2.97
CA ASP A 20 1.92 4.64 2.84
C ASP A 20 2.07 6.16 2.98
N GLY A 21 1.18 6.91 2.34
CA GLY A 21 1.07 8.35 2.55
C GLY A 21 0.45 9.08 1.37
N VAL A 22 0.63 10.41 1.37
CA VAL A 22 0.06 11.30 0.36
C VAL A 22 1.12 11.79 -0.63
N ARG A 23 0.91 11.56 -1.92
CA ARG A 23 1.72 12.03 -3.05
C ARG A 23 0.78 12.46 -4.20
N GLU A 24 1.36 12.89 -5.32
CA GLU A 24 0.63 13.44 -6.47
C GLU A 24 -0.51 12.56 -7.00
N LEU A 25 -0.33 11.23 -6.92
CA LEU A 25 -1.29 10.24 -7.44
C LEU A 25 -2.17 9.58 -6.36
N THR A 26 -2.21 10.12 -5.14
CA THR A 26 -3.00 9.54 -4.05
C THR A 26 -4.50 9.64 -4.35
N VAL A 27 -5.23 8.53 -4.18
CA VAL A 27 -6.68 8.46 -4.40
C VAL A 27 -7.45 8.66 -3.09
N GLY A 28 -7.05 7.97 -2.01
CA GLY A 28 -7.61 8.14 -0.66
C GLY A 28 -6.99 9.32 0.10
N ALA A 29 -6.99 9.28 1.44
CA ALA A 29 -6.13 10.15 2.25
C ALA A 29 -4.74 9.52 2.54
N SER A 30 -4.53 8.28 2.10
CA SER A 30 -3.25 7.57 2.13
C SER A 30 -3.30 6.41 1.16
N ASP A 31 -2.30 6.30 0.30
CA ASP A 31 -2.14 5.20 -0.64
C ASP A 31 -0.80 4.49 -0.37
N ILE A 32 -0.69 3.24 -0.79
CA ILE A 32 0.57 2.48 -0.81
C ILE A 32 1.39 2.84 -2.04
N TYR A 33 2.67 3.13 -1.80
CA TYR A 33 3.69 3.35 -2.81
C TYR A 33 4.82 2.35 -2.66
N VAL A 34 5.47 2.00 -3.76
CA VAL A 34 6.66 1.13 -3.80
C VAL A 34 7.83 1.86 -4.45
N ALA A 35 9.01 1.77 -3.84
CA ALA A 35 10.28 2.15 -4.45
C ALA A 35 11.13 0.90 -4.65
N GLU A 36 11.70 0.75 -5.85
CA GLU A 36 12.53 -0.41 -6.21
C GLU A 36 13.84 -0.49 -5.42
N ASN A 37 14.26 0.62 -4.80
CA ASN A 37 15.39 0.73 -3.87
C ASN A 37 15.34 2.11 -3.20
N GLU A 38 16.30 2.40 -2.31
CA GLU A 38 16.38 3.64 -1.54
C GLU A 38 16.63 4.92 -2.37
N THR A 39 16.94 4.79 -3.66
CA THR A 39 17.26 5.93 -4.54
C THR A 39 16.13 6.31 -5.50
N VAL A 40 15.15 5.44 -5.69
CA VAL A 40 14.05 5.62 -6.64
C VAL A 40 12.86 6.28 -5.95
N VAL A 41 12.20 7.21 -6.67
CA VAL A 41 10.96 7.85 -6.18
C VAL A 41 9.85 6.79 -6.10
N PRO A 42 9.17 6.63 -4.94
CA PRO A 42 8.09 5.66 -4.80
C PRO A 42 6.94 5.90 -5.80
N VAL A 43 6.48 4.83 -6.45
CA VAL A 43 5.37 4.85 -7.42
C VAL A 43 4.10 4.29 -6.78
N ASN A 44 2.94 4.85 -7.15
CA ASN A 44 1.64 4.40 -6.63
C ASN A 44 1.35 2.97 -7.12
N MET A 45 0.90 2.08 -6.22
CA MET A 45 0.65 0.67 -6.55
C MET A 45 -0.65 0.40 -7.33
N GLY A 46 -1.44 1.43 -7.61
CA GLY A 46 -2.64 1.34 -8.46
C GLY A 46 -3.84 0.69 -7.78
N THR A 47 -4.93 0.56 -8.54
CA THR A 47 -6.29 0.33 -8.03
C THR A 47 -6.58 -1.07 -7.47
N ALA A 48 -5.68 -2.03 -7.69
CA ALA A 48 -5.81 -3.35 -7.07
C ALA A 48 -5.54 -3.26 -5.55
N ILE A 49 -4.55 -2.44 -5.19
CA ILE A 49 -4.11 -2.24 -3.80
C ILE A 49 -4.78 -1.00 -3.23
N ASN A 50 -4.60 0.13 -3.90
CA ASN A 50 -5.12 1.43 -3.48
C ASN A 50 -6.56 1.60 -3.92
N SER A 51 -7.35 2.29 -3.10
CA SER A 51 -8.74 2.61 -3.40
C SER A 51 -9.07 4.04 -2.96
N ALA A 52 -10.36 4.39 -2.92
CA ALA A 52 -10.79 5.64 -2.30
C ALA A 52 -10.78 5.57 -0.76
N ALA A 53 -10.51 4.39 -0.19
CA ALA A 53 -10.25 4.23 1.24
C ALA A 53 -8.80 4.61 1.56
N ASP A 54 -8.49 4.80 2.84
CA ASP A 54 -7.11 5.07 3.25
C ASP A 54 -6.38 3.74 3.46
N GLU A 55 -5.50 3.35 2.54
CA GLU A 55 -4.65 2.17 2.70
C GLU A 55 -3.36 2.46 3.48
N ARG A 56 -3.03 1.56 4.42
CA ARG A 56 -1.86 1.61 5.31
C ARG A 56 -1.37 0.20 5.66
N GLU A 57 -0.25 0.11 6.39
CA GLU A 57 0.27 -1.12 7.01
C GLU A 57 0.43 -2.26 5.99
N PHE A 58 1.21 -1.99 4.95
CA PHE A 58 1.43 -2.92 3.85
C PHE A 58 2.31 -4.11 4.27
N SER A 59 1.99 -5.30 3.75
CA SER A 59 2.89 -6.45 3.75
C SER A 59 2.66 -7.32 2.51
N ILE A 60 3.71 -7.98 2.04
CA ILE A 60 3.64 -8.89 0.88
C ILE A 60 4.38 -10.20 1.17
N THR A 61 3.86 -11.27 0.55
CA THR A 61 4.42 -12.62 0.49
C THR A 61 4.27 -13.12 -0.94
N ASP A 62 4.84 -14.29 -1.25
CA ASP A 62 4.69 -14.93 -2.58
C ASP A 62 3.24 -15.16 -3.03
N ARG A 63 2.29 -15.21 -2.09
CA ARG A 63 0.89 -15.54 -2.39
C ARG A 63 -0.08 -14.40 -2.12
N PHE A 64 0.28 -13.47 -1.25
CA PHE A 64 -0.65 -12.48 -0.75
C PHE A 64 -0.01 -11.11 -0.59
N VAL A 65 -0.81 -10.10 -0.89
CA VAL A 65 -0.63 -8.73 -0.38
C VAL A 65 -1.64 -8.51 0.73
N PHE A 66 -1.22 -7.86 1.81
CA PHE A 66 -2.05 -7.44 2.93
C PHE A 66 -1.99 -5.93 3.08
N VAL A 67 -3.14 -5.31 3.35
CA VAL A 67 -3.25 -3.88 3.68
C VAL A 67 -4.33 -3.66 4.72
N SER A 68 -4.15 -2.65 5.55
CA SER A 68 -5.19 -2.09 6.40
C SER A 68 -5.90 -0.96 5.66
N ALA A 69 -7.23 -0.95 5.58
CA ALA A 69 -7.97 0.08 4.86
C ALA A 69 -9.08 0.71 5.70
N ASN A 70 -9.16 2.05 5.69
CA ASN A 70 -10.16 2.81 6.46
C ASN A 70 -11.53 2.80 5.78
N LYS A 71 -12.53 2.16 6.39
CA LYS A 71 -13.94 2.13 5.95
C LYS A 71 -14.10 1.75 4.48
N ARG A 72 -13.22 0.86 3.99
CA ARG A 72 -13.37 0.25 2.67
C ARG A 72 -14.68 -0.54 2.64
N GLU A 73 -15.42 -0.43 1.53
CA GLU A 73 -16.75 -1.01 1.39
C GLU A 73 -16.75 -2.51 1.75
N GLY A 74 -17.62 -2.92 2.68
CA GLY A 74 -17.67 -4.28 3.20
C GLY A 74 -16.88 -4.52 4.50
N GLY A 75 -16.15 -3.51 4.99
CA GLY A 75 -15.47 -3.54 6.29
C GLY A 75 -16.43 -3.53 7.49
N ALA A 76 -15.92 -3.93 8.66
CA ALA A 76 -16.69 -4.01 9.90
C ALA A 76 -16.45 -2.81 10.83
N GLY A 77 -15.38 -2.04 10.63
CA GLY A 77 -14.93 -1.01 11.55
C GLY A 77 -14.31 0.21 10.88
N GLY A 78 -13.34 0.82 11.58
CA GLY A 78 -12.52 1.91 11.05
C GLY A 78 -11.52 1.33 10.05
N TYR A 79 -10.33 0.97 10.54
CA TYR A 79 -9.36 0.23 9.76
C TYR A 79 -9.62 -1.28 9.87
N ASP A 80 -9.84 -1.94 8.73
CA ASP A 80 -10.00 -3.38 8.60
C ASP A 80 -8.85 -3.98 7.77
N LEU A 81 -8.53 -5.26 8.00
CA LEU A 81 -7.51 -5.99 7.25
C LEU A 81 -8.09 -6.53 5.93
N TRP A 82 -7.42 -6.25 4.82
CA TRP A 82 -7.72 -6.74 3.48
C TRP A 82 -6.55 -7.53 2.93
N TYR A 83 -6.84 -8.42 1.98
CA TYR A 83 -5.81 -9.12 1.24
C TYR A 83 -6.15 -9.31 -0.24
N ILE A 84 -5.12 -9.46 -1.04
CA ILE A 84 -5.19 -9.78 -2.47
C ILE A 84 -4.41 -11.06 -2.70
N VAL A 85 -4.94 -11.96 -3.53
CA VAL A 85 -4.22 -13.17 -3.96
C VAL A 85 -3.35 -12.82 -5.16
N LEU A 86 -2.05 -13.04 -5.04
CA LEU A 86 -1.12 -12.94 -6.16
C LEU A 86 -1.25 -14.20 -7.01
N ILE A 87 -1.56 -14.00 -8.29
CA ILE A 87 -1.59 -15.09 -9.27
C ILE A 87 -0.20 -15.13 -9.90
N PRO A 88 0.54 -16.26 -9.80
CA PRO A 88 1.82 -16.41 -10.47
C PRO A 88 1.65 -16.16 -11.97
N ALA A 89 2.60 -15.43 -12.57
CA ALA A 89 2.67 -15.38 -14.03
C ALA A 89 2.97 -16.80 -14.55
N GLU A 90 2.22 -17.22 -15.58
CA GLU A 90 2.47 -18.48 -16.31
C GLU A 90 3.80 -18.44 -17.07
#